data_AF-A0A177KIB5-F1
#
_entry.id   AF-A0A177KIB5-F1
#
_cell.length_a   1.000
_cell.length_b   1.000
_cell.length_c   1.000
_cell.angle_alpha   90.00
_cell.angle_beta   90.00
_cell.angle_gamma   90.00
#
_symmetry.space_group_name_H-M   'P 1'
#
loop_
_entity.id
_entity.type
_entity.pdbx_description
1 polymer ?
#
loop_
_entity_poly.entity_id
_entity_poly.type
_entity_poly.pdbx_seq_one_letter_code
_entity_poly.pdbx_strand_id
1 'polypeptide(L)'
;MSSSLDNTFVEMTSTRVIVETAEDTILVPLEKFEMKSQGNIPCLTLTLKDIAGQCIGLYGKSILIDVWYELGLNGYIYRYGNYAPEWVEHGKTRGFA
;
A
#
# COMPACT_ATOMS: atom_id res chain seq x y z
N MET A 1 -14.14 -15.29 -9.66
CA MET A 1 -14.58 -14.08 -8.93
C MET A 1 -13.32 -13.46 -8.35
N SER A 2 -12.68 -12.48 -8.99
CA SER A 2 -11.56 -11.79 -8.35
C SER A 2 -12.16 -10.87 -7.28
N SER A 3 -11.93 -11.21 -6.02
CA SER A 3 -12.21 -10.31 -4.92
C SER A 3 -11.27 -9.12 -5.04
N SER A 4 -11.80 -7.91 -5.22
CA SER A 4 -11.00 -6.68 -5.22
C SER A 4 -10.18 -6.60 -3.92
N LEU A 5 -8.88 -6.33 -4.04
CA LEU A 5 -7.98 -6.15 -2.90
C LEU A 5 -8.15 -4.79 -2.23
N ASP A 6 -9.00 -3.90 -2.75
CA ASP A 6 -9.23 -2.54 -2.26
C ASP A 6 -9.45 -2.45 -0.74
N ASN A 7 -10.17 -3.42 -0.17
CA ASN A 7 -10.53 -3.44 1.25
C ASN A 7 -9.49 -4.15 2.14
N THR A 8 -8.33 -4.53 1.58
CA THR A 8 -7.25 -5.16 2.34
C THR A 8 -6.66 -4.14 3.31
N PHE A 9 -6.65 -4.48 4.60
CA PHE A 9 -6.04 -3.66 5.64
C PHE A 9 -4.52 -3.86 5.68
N VAL A 10 -3.81 -2.74 5.75
CA VAL A 10 -2.37 -2.67 5.87
C VAL A 10 -2.06 -1.94 7.17
N GLU A 11 -1.31 -2.57 8.06
CA GLU A 11 -0.73 -1.89 9.21
C GLU A 11 0.39 -0.97 8.73
N MET A 12 0.32 0.29 9.12
CA MET A 12 1.19 1.34 8.60
C MET A 12 2.48 1.52 9.43
N THR A 13 2.74 0.71 10.45
CA THR A 13 3.90 0.86 11.34
C THR A 13 5.24 0.56 10.66
N SER A 14 5.29 -0.50 9.85
CA SER A 14 6.50 -0.97 9.16
C SER A 14 6.32 -1.08 7.64
N THR A 15 5.25 -0.46 7.12
CA THR A 15 4.92 -0.50 5.70
C THR A 15 5.76 0.49 4.92
N ARG A 16 6.18 0.10 3.71
CA ARG A 16 6.82 0.99 2.74
C ARG A 16 5.87 1.18 1.58
N VAL A 17 5.61 2.43 1.21
CA VAL A 17 4.85 2.78 0.02
C VAL A 17 5.81 3.44 -0.98
N ILE A 18 5.95 2.82 -2.15
CA ILE A 18 6.79 3.31 -3.24
C ILE A 18 5.85 3.73 -4.37
N VAL A 19 6.05 4.93 -4.88
CA VAL A 19 5.29 5.46 -6.01
C VAL A 19 6.24 5.66 -7.18
N GLU A 20 5.93 5.05 -8.32
CA GLU A 20 6.61 5.36 -9.58
C GLU A 20 5.75 6.34 -10.38
N THR A 21 6.35 7.46 -10.74
CA THR A 21 5.79 8.47 -11.64
C THR A 21 6.51 8.38 -12.99
N ALA A 22 6.13 9.24 -13.95
CA ALA A 22 6.86 9.33 -15.22
C ALA A 22 8.31 9.82 -15.07
N GLU A 23 8.61 10.54 -13.98
CA GLU A 23 9.87 11.26 -13.78
C GLU A 23 10.77 10.59 -12.74
N ASP A 24 10.16 10.04 -11.68
CA ASP A 24 10.88 9.57 -10.49
C ASP A 24 10.21 8.37 -9.81
N THR A 25 11.03 7.63 -9.06
CA THR A 25 10.61 6.63 -8.06
C THR A 25 10.74 7.23 -6.66
N ILE A 26 9.63 7.29 -5.93
CA ILE A 26 9.50 8.02 -4.67
C ILE A 26 9.13 7.04 -3.56
N LEU A 27 9.99 6.92 -2.54
CA LEU A 27 9.59 6.32 -1.27
C LEU A 27 8.76 7.34 -0.49
N VAL A 28 7.47 7.09 -0.33
CA VAL A 28 6.53 8.04 0.29
C VAL A 28 6.69 8.00 1.80
N PRO A 29 7.04 9.14 2.45
CA PRO A 29 7.07 9.22 3.91
C PRO A 29 5.68 8.95 4.50
N LEU A 30 5.62 8.14 5.55
CA LEU A 30 4.35 7.70 6.14
C LEU A 30 3.56 8.86 6.74
N GLU A 31 4.24 9.93 7.15
CA GLU A 31 3.63 11.15 7.72
C GLU A 31 2.78 11.90 6.69
N LYS A 32 2.91 11.59 5.39
CA LYS A 32 2.05 12.15 4.34
C LYS A 32 0.67 11.50 4.28
N PHE A 33 0.48 10.38 4.97
CA PHE A 33 -0.80 9.69 4.97
C PHE A 33 -1.69 10.15 6.11
N GLU A 34 -2.97 10.38 5.80
CA GLU A 34 -4.04 10.54 6.78
C GLU A 34 -4.39 9.17 7.38
N MET A 35 -3.71 8.83 8.46
CA MET A 35 -3.83 7.55 9.14
C MET A 35 -5.17 7.39 9.85
N LYS A 36 -5.71 6.16 9.86
CA LYS A 36 -6.94 5.82 10.58
C LYS A 36 -6.65 4.85 11.73
N SER A 37 -7.20 5.16 12.90
CA SER A 37 -7.30 4.20 14.00
C SER A 37 -8.53 3.32 13.77
N GLN A 38 -8.35 2.00 13.71
CA GLN A 38 -9.49 1.08 13.84
C GLN A 38 -9.60 0.64 15.28
N GLY A 39 -10.81 0.74 15.85
CA GLY A 39 -11.05 0.63 17.29
C GLY A 39 -10.24 -0.45 18.01
N ASN A 40 -10.38 -1.73 17.62
CA ASN A 40 -9.72 -2.85 18.30
C ASN A 40 -8.33 -3.20 17.76
N ILE A 41 -7.82 -2.48 16.76
CA ILE A 41 -6.49 -2.73 16.20
C ILE A 41 -5.52 -1.75 16.88
N PRO A 42 -4.50 -2.23 17.62
CA PRO A 42 -3.59 -1.38 18.38
C PRO A 42 -2.56 -0.65 17.50
N CYS A 43 -2.83 -0.49 16.21
CA CYS A 43 -1.94 0.17 15.24
C CYS A 43 -2.74 0.99 14.22
N LEU A 44 -2.05 1.95 13.58
CA LEU A 44 -2.62 2.74 12.51
C LEU A 44 -2.74 1.88 11.25
N THR A 45 -3.92 1.89 10.65
CA THR A 45 -4.22 1.05 9.48
C THR A 45 -4.79 1.88 8.35
N LEU A 46 -4.49 1.48 7.12
CA LEU A 46 -5.16 1.97 5.93
C LEU A 46 -5.59 0.81 5.05
N THR A 47 -6.63 1.02 4.27
CA THR A 47 -6.97 0.08 3.19
C THR A 47 -6.09 0.37 1.96
N LEU A 48 -5.88 -0.63 1.11
CA LEU A 48 -5.21 -0.40 -0.19
C LEU A 48 -5.93 0.68 -1.02
N LYS A 49 -7.25 0.77 -0.93
CA LYS A 49 -8.03 1.86 -1.52
C LYS A 49 -7.69 3.23 -0.95
N ASP A 50 -7.54 3.34 0.37
CA ASP A 50 -7.14 4.58 1.02
C ASP A 50 -5.74 5.01 0.57
N ILE A 51 -4.79 4.07 0.51
CA ILE A 51 -3.41 4.33 0.06
C ILE A 51 -3.41 4.82 -1.40
N ALA A 52 -4.13 4.14 -2.29
CA ALA A 52 -4.25 4.54 -3.69
C ALA A 52 -4.85 5.96 -3.80
N GLY A 53 -5.96 6.22 -3.11
CA GLY A 53 -6.62 7.52 -3.14
C GLY A 53 -5.70 8.67 -2.70
N GLN A 54 -4.94 8.46 -1.63
CA GLN A 54 -4.01 9.47 -1.11
C GLN A 54 -2.80 9.66 -2.03
N CYS A 55 -2.22 8.58 -2.56
CA CYS A 55 -1.11 8.69 -3.51
C CYS A 55 -1.54 9.38 -4.81
N ILE A 56 -2.75 9.09 -5.33
CA ILE A 56 -3.31 9.75 -6.51
C ILE A 56 -3.53 11.25 -6.23
N GLY A 57 -3.97 11.61 -5.03
CA GLY A 57 -4.12 13.00 -4.60
C GLY A 57 -2.79 13.76 -4.54
N LEU A 58 -1.71 13.08 -4.15
CA LEU A 58 -0.37 13.66 -4.01
C LEU A 58 0.43 13.73 -5.32
N TYR A 59 0.30 12.71 -6.18
CA TYR A 59 1.20 12.48 -7.31
C TYR A 59 0.48 12.35 -8.67
N GLY A 60 -0.85 12.41 -8.69
CA GLY A 60 -1.66 12.33 -9.91
C GLY A 60 -2.09 10.91 -10.29
N LYS A 61 -2.80 10.79 -11.42
CA LYS A 61 -3.49 9.54 -11.82
C LYS A 61 -2.62 8.51 -12.55
N SER A 62 -1.50 8.94 -13.13
CA SER A 62 -0.63 8.09 -13.95
C SER A 62 0.59 7.63 -13.13
N ILE A 63 0.32 6.84 -12.09
CA ILE A 63 1.33 6.35 -11.15
C ILE A 63 1.22 4.84 -10.94
N LEU A 64 2.35 4.21 -10.60
CA LEU A 64 2.39 2.87 -10.04
C LEU A 64 2.61 2.97 -8.55
N ILE A 65 1.97 2.10 -7.77
CA ILE A 65 2.13 2.10 -6.31
C ILE A 65 2.48 0.70 -5.87
N ASP A 66 3.62 0.53 -5.22
CA ASP A 66 3.97 -0.67 -4.49
C ASP A 66 3.79 -0.45 -2.99
N VAL A 67 3.05 -1.35 -2.36
CA VAL A 67 2.87 -1.40 -0.91
C VAL A 67 3.58 -2.66 -0.41
N TRP A 68 4.72 -2.47 0.21
CA TRP A 68 5.43 -3.53 0.91
C TRP A 68 5.01 -3.51 2.38
N TYR A 69 4.17 -4.48 2.71
CA TYR A 69 3.61 -4.69 4.02
C TYR A 69 4.30 -5.88 4.70
N GLU A 70 4.93 -5.67 5.86
CA GLU A 70 5.58 -6.73 6.63
C GLU A 70 4.84 -7.02 7.92
N LEU A 71 4.53 -8.31 8.15
CA LEU A 71 4.11 -8.88 9.42
C LEU A 71 5.27 -9.70 9.99
N GLY A 72 5.20 -10.04 11.28
CA GLY A 72 6.30 -10.74 11.97
C GLY A 72 6.80 -12.01 11.28
N LEU A 73 5.93 -12.79 10.63
CA LEU A 73 6.30 -14.05 9.97
C LEU A 73 6.21 -14.01 8.44
N ASN A 74 5.48 -13.05 7.86
CA ASN A 74 5.19 -12.98 6.43
C ASN A 74 5.12 -11.52 6.00
N GLY A 75 5.47 -11.20 4.77
CA GLY A 75 5.13 -9.92 4.17
C GLY A 75 4.45 -10.11 2.82
N TYR A 76 3.78 -9.06 2.38
CA TYR A 76 3.04 -9.00 1.13
C TYR A 76 3.47 -7.75 0.38
N ILE A 77 3.63 -7.89 -0.93
CA ILE A 77 3.86 -6.78 -1.84
C ILE A 77 2.62 -6.68 -2.70
N TYR A 78 1.90 -5.56 -2.58
CA TYR A 78 0.77 -5.24 -3.44
C TYR A 78 1.19 -4.19 -4.44
N ARG A 79 0.74 -4.33 -5.69
CA ARG A 79 0.97 -3.35 -6.76
C ARG A 79 -0.34 -2.81 -7.28
N TYR A 80 -0.44 -1.49 -7.40
CA TYR A 80 -1.53 -0.78 -8.06
C TYR A 80 -1.07 -0.23 -9.41
N GLY A 81 -1.94 -0.34 -10.41
CA GLY A 81 -1.70 0.25 -11.72
C GLY A 81 -1.00 -0.69 -12.72
N ASN A 82 -0.27 -0.10 -13.66
CA ASN A 82 0.41 -0.71 -14.81
C ASN A 82 -0.49 -0.90 -16.03
N TYR A 83 -1.39 -1.89 -15.99
CA TYR A 83 -2.29 -2.18 -17.12
C TYR A 83 -3.73 -1.71 -16.85
N ALA A 84 -4.12 -1.66 -15.58
CA ALA A 84 -5.45 -1.25 -15.13
C ALA A 84 -5.34 -0.59 -13.74
N PRO A 85 -6.29 0.29 -13.37
CA PRO A 85 -6.34 0.93 -12.06
C PRO A 85 -6.84 -0.04 -10.97
N GLU A 86 -6.20 -1.19 -10.84
CA GLU A 86 -6.54 -2.26 -9.91
C GLU A 86 -5.33 -2.70 -9.10
N TRP A 87 -5.59 -3.27 -7.93
CA TRP A 87 -4.58 -3.86 -7.06
C TRP A 87 -4.38 -5.34 -7.39
N VAL A 88 -3.11 -5.77 -7.44
CA VAL A 88 -2.71 -7.17 -7.54
C VAL A 88 -1.72 -7.51 -6.44
N GLU A 89 -1.76 -8.75 -5.96
CA GLU A 89 -0.68 -9.30 -5.14
C GLU A 89 0.53 -9.54 -6.06
N HIS A 90 1.61 -8.79 -5.85
CA HIS A 90 2.81 -8.84 -6.68
C HIS A 90 3.85 -9.82 -6.13
N GLY A 91 3.91 -9.99 -4.81
CA GLY A 91 4.86 -10.90 -4.17
C GLY A 91 4.59 -11.13 -2.69
N LYS A 92 5.33 -12.08 -2.11
CA LYS A 92 5.36 -12.36 -0.67
C LYS A 92 6.78 -12.44 -0.18
N THR A 93 7.02 -11.92 1.01
CA THR A 93 8.27 -12.09 1.74
C THR A 93 8.05 -13.05 2.91
N ARG A 94 9.10 -13.75 3.34
CA ARG A 94 9.06 -14.60 4.52
C ARG A 94 9.92 -13.96 5.60
N GLY A 95 9.32 -13.72 6.76
CA GLY A 95 10.05 -13.23 7.93
C GLY A 95 11.01 -14.29 8.47
N PHE A 96 12.08 -13.86 9.12
CA PHE A 96 12.93 -14.74 9.91
C PHE A 96 12.30 -14.84 11.31
N ALA A 97 11.71 -16.01 11.60
CA ALA A 97 11.24 -16.35 12.94
C ALA A 97 12.42 -16.67 13.87
#